data_AF-A0A852PPA4-F1
#
_entry.id   AF-A0A852PPA4-F1
#
_cell.length_a   1.000
_cell.length_b   1.000
_cell.length_c   1.000
_cell.angle_alpha   90.00
_cell.angle_beta   90.00
_cell.angle_gamma   90.00
#
_symmetry.space_group_name_H-M   'P 1'
#
loop_
_entity.id
_entity.type
_entity.pdbx_description
1 polymer ?
#
loop_
_entity_poly.entity_id
_entity_poly.type
_entity_poly.pdbx_seq_one_letter_code
_entity_poly.pdbx_strand_id
1 'polypeptide(L)'
;MKDNELNITSHVFLYNEFVHKMEKDYGHLDSWLNMEILNALALDEWEMSGKPQEWYVWKDRYQEKALNLVKIFFNESGLSCY
;
A
#
# COMPACT_ATOMS: atom_id res chain seq x y z
N MET A 1 6.23 -7.96 12.83
CA MET A 1 5.62 -6.71 12.30
C MET A 1 6.43 -6.06 11.18
N LYS A 2 7.68 -5.59 11.40
CA LYS A 2 8.48 -4.94 10.33
C LYS A 2 8.59 -5.76 9.03
N ASP A 3 8.76 -7.08 9.16
CA ASP A 3 8.86 -7.96 7.99
C ASP A 3 7.54 -8.06 7.20
N ASN A 4 6.40 -7.92 7.89
CA ASN A 4 5.08 -7.95 7.26
C ASN A 4 4.80 -6.64 6.50
N GLU A 5 5.13 -5.49 7.10
CA GLU A 5 5.02 -4.17 6.47
C GLU A 5 5.89 -4.07 5.20
N LEU A 6 7.13 -4.57 5.28
CA LEU A 6 8.06 -4.60 4.15
C LEU A 6 7.57 -5.55 3.05
N ASN A 7 6.98 -6.70 3.41
CA ASN A 7 6.41 -7.62 2.45
C ASN A 7 5.20 -7.01 1.71
N ILE A 8 4.25 -6.42 2.46
CA ILE A 8 3.06 -5.74 1.90
C ILE A 8 3.48 -4.67 0.90
N THR A 9 4.53 -3.92 1.22
CA THR A 9 4.98 -2.77 0.41
C THR A 9 6.07 -3.12 -0.59
N SER A 10 6.41 -4.39 -0.77
CA SER A 10 7.49 -4.82 -1.68
C SER A 10 7.12 -4.71 -3.16
N HIS A 11 5.83 -4.77 -3.50
CA HIS A 11 5.34 -4.69 -4.87
C HIS A 11 3.98 -4.02 -4.94
N VAL A 12 3.71 -3.30 -6.05
CA VAL A 12 2.41 -2.62 -6.28
C VAL A 12 1.21 -3.58 -6.16
N PHE A 13 1.36 -4.84 -6.55
CA PHE A 13 0.30 -5.84 -6.49
C PHE A 13 -0.02 -6.28 -5.06
N LEU A 14 1.01 -6.49 -4.24
CA LEU A 14 0.84 -6.86 -2.82
C LEU A 14 0.25 -5.70 -2.02
N TYR A 15 0.67 -4.47 -2.35
CA TYR A 15 0.09 -3.28 -1.76
C TYR A 15 -1.39 -3.13 -2.14
N ASN A 16 -1.72 -3.26 -3.43
CA ASN A 16 -3.09 -3.20 -3.92
C ASN A 16 -4.00 -4.27 -3.27
N GLU A 17 -3.54 -5.52 -3.19
CA GLU A 17 -4.29 -6.59 -2.53
C GLU A 17 -4.55 -6.26 -1.07
N PHE A 18 -3.54 -5.76 -0.36
CA PHE A 18 -3.68 -5.36 1.04
C PHE A 18 -4.69 -4.22 1.21
N VAL A 19 -4.59 -3.16 0.41
CA VAL A 19 -5.51 -2.01 0.48
C VAL A 19 -6.96 -2.44 0.26
N HIS A 20 -7.19 -3.23 -0.80
CA HIS A 20 -8.52 -3.74 -1.11
C HIS A 20 -9.07 -4.64 0.00
N LYS A 21 -8.24 -5.52 0.58
CA LYS A 21 -8.66 -6.38 1.69
C LYS A 21 -9.10 -5.58 2.92
N MET A 22 -8.43 -4.47 3.21
CA MET A 22 -8.73 -3.66 4.39
C MET A 22 -9.93 -2.73 4.21
N GLU A 23 -10.38 -2.48 2.98
CA GLU A 23 -11.51 -1.59 2.66
C GLU A 23 -12.77 -1.93 3.47
N LYS A 24 -13.12 -3.22 3.51
CA LYS A 24 -14.36 -3.69 4.13
C LYS A 24 -14.45 -3.34 5.62
N ASP A 25 -13.34 -3.52 6.34
CA ASP A 25 -13.32 -3.42 7.80
C ASP A 25 -12.81 -2.03 8.25
N TYR A 26 -12.00 -1.36 7.43
CA TYR A 26 -11.27 -0.14 7.78
C TYR A 26 -11.40 1.00 6.77
N GLY A 27 -12.27 0.90 5.78
CA GLY A 27 -12.46 1.93 4.74
C GLY A 27 -12.87 3.31 5.25
N HIS A 28 -13.25 3.40 6.53
CA HIS A 28 -13.58 4.65 7.22
C HIS A 28 -12.37 5.34 7.87
N LEU A 29 -11.20 4.69 7.93
CA LEU A 29 -9.98 5.28 8.48
C LEU A 29 -9.32 6.22 7.46
N ASP A 30 -8.91 7.39 7.92
CA ASP A 30 -8.15 8.35 7.10
C ASP A 30 -6.84 7.73 6.61
N SER A 31 -6.18 6.88 7.42
CA SER A 31 -4.99 6.15 7.00
C SER A 31 -5.26 5.19 5.85
N TRP A 32 -6.39 4.46 5.86
CA TRP A 32 -6.80 3.62 4.74
C TRP A 32 -7.06 4.46 3.49
N LEU A 33 -7.79 5.56 3.62
CA LEU A 33 -8.08 6.45 2.48
C LEU A 33 -6.79 6.97 1.83
N ASN A 34 -5.80 7.35 2.64
CA ASN A 34 -4.49 7.78 2.13
C ASN A 34 -3.73 6.66 1.43
N MET A 35 -3.86 5.41 1.90
CA MET A 35 -3.31 4.25 1.21
C MET A 35 -3.98 4.01 -0.14
N GLU A 36 -5.31 4.13 -0.20
CA GLU A 36 -6.06 3.96 -1.45
C GLU A 36 -5.74 5.06 -2.47
N ILE A 37 -5.57 6.31 -2.04
CA ILE A 37 -5.09 7.38 -2.92
C ILE A 37 -3.70 7.05 -3.49
N LEU A 38 -2.77 6.58 -2.64
CA LEU A 38 -1.43 6.19 -3.11
C LEU A 38 -1.51 5.01 -4.09
N ASN A 39 -2.35 4.02 -3.79
CA ASN A 39 -2.58 2.84 -4.60
C ASN A 39 -3.11 3.23 -5.99
N ALA A 40 -4.14 4.07 -6.05
CA ALA A 40 -4.72 4.55 -7.30
C ALA A 40 -3.70 5.31 -8.17
N LEU A 41 -2.88 6.19 -7.56
CA LEU A 41 -1.83 6.93 -8.28
C LEU A 41 -0.76 5.98 -8.85
N ALA A 42 -0.31 5.01 -8.05
CA ALA A 42 0.69 4.05 -8.48
C ALA A 42 0.16 3.13 -9.59
N LEU A 43 -1.08 2.66 -9.48
CA LEU A 43 -1.71 1.84 -10.50
C LEU A 43 -1.88 2.62 -11.80
N ASP A 44 -2.37 3.86 -11.77
CA ASP A 44 -2.49 4.71 -12.96
C ASP A 44 -1.14 4.87 -13.69
N GLU A 45 -0.06 5.19 -12.98
CA GLU A 45 1.27 5.28 -13.60
C GLU A 45 1.77 3.92 -14.14
N TRP A 46 1.50 2.82 -13.43
CA TRP A 46 1.82 1.48 -13.90
C TRP A 46 1.06 1.12 -15.18
N GLU A 47 -0.22 1.48 -15.27
CA GLU A 47 -1.04 1.29 -16.46
C GLU A 47 -0.53 2.14 -17.63
N MET A 48 -0.23 3.42 -17.38
CA MET A 48 0.38 4.32 -18.37
C MET A 48 1.76 3.84 -18.84
N SER A 49 2.50 3.11 -17.99
CA SER A 49 3.78 2.50 -18.33
C SER A 49 3.66 1.22 -19.17
N GLY A 50 2.44 0.84 -19.58
CA GLY A 50 2.19 -0.36 -20.38
C GLY A 50 2.08 -1.64 -19.57
N LYS A 51 1.74 -1.54 -18.27
CA LYS A 51 1.52 -2.68 -17.37
C LYS A 51 2.73 -3.63 -17.28
N PRO A 52 3.95 -3.11 -17.05
CA PRO A 52 5.15 -3.94 -17.03
C PRO A 52 5.08 -4.98 -15.91
N GLN A 53 5.54 -6.21 -16.19
CA GLN A 53 5.62 -7.27 -15.19
C GLN A 53 6.64 -6.94 -14.09
N GLU A 54 7.76 -6.32 -14.47
CA GLU A 54 8.75 -5.77 -13.55
C GLU A 54 8.68 -4.25 -13.55
N TRP A 55 8.28 -3.66 -12.42
CA TRP A 55 8.07 -2.22 -12.33
C TRP A 55 8.93 -1.60 -11.22
N TYR A 56 10.21 -1.37 -11.53
CA TYR A 56 11.20 -0.81 -10.59
C TYR A 56 10.84 0.57 -10.05
N VAL A 57 10.01 1.33 -10.77
CA VAL A 57 9.49 2.65 -10.34
C VAL A 57 8.76 2.56 -8.99
N TRP A 58 8.08 1.45 -8.71
CA TRP A 58 7.45 1.21 -7.41
C TRP A 58 8.44 1.39 -6.25
N LYS A 59 9.59 0.71 -6.35
CA LYS A 59 10.62 0.71 -5.32
C LYS A 59 11.16 2.12 -5.06
N ASP A 60 11.40 2.87 -6.14
CA ASP A 60 12.07 4.16 -6.05
C ASP A 60 11.13 5.31 -5.66
N ARG A 61 9.84 5.26 -6.04
CA ARG A 61 8.91 6.39 -5.85
C ARG A 61 7.79 6.15 -4.84
N TYR A 62 7.38 4.90 -4.65
CA TYR A 62 6.16 4.58 -3.92
C TYR A 62 6.40 3.80 -2.64
N GLN A 63 7.36 2.88 -2.62
CA GLN A 63 7.56 1.94 -1.51
C GLN A 63 7.75 2.61 -0.15
N GLU A 64 8.59 3.65 -0.05
CA GLU A 64 8.83 4.33 1.23
C GLU A 64 7.56 4.98 1.78
N LYS A 65 6.79 5.65 0.91
CA LYS A 65 5.53 6.28 1.29
C LYS A 65 4.49 5.24 1.67
N ALA A 66 4.38 4.16 0.90
CA ALA A 66 3.53 3.02 1.20
C ALA A 66 3.87 2.41 2.57
N LEU A 67 5.16 2.25 2.88
CA LEU A 67 5.63 1.71 4.16
C LEU A 67 5.22 2.58 5.34
N ASN A 68 5.34 3.90 5.20
CA ASN A 68 4.93 4.82 6.25
C ASN A 68 3.41 4.82 6.45
N LEU A 69 2.62 4.76 5.37
CA LEU A 69 1.16 4.68 5.46
C LEU A 69 0.69 3.37 6.11
N VAL A 70 1.30 2.22 5.78
CA VAL A 70 0.96 0.93 6.40
C VAL A 70 1.23 0.95 7.91
N LYS A 71 2.33 1.57 8.35
CA LYS A 71 2.64 1.73 9.77
C LYS A 71 1.61 2.59 10.50
N ILE A 72 1.22 3.72 9.91
CA ILE A 72 0.19 4.60 10.46
C ILE A 72 -1.14 3.83 10.54
N PHE A 73 -1.51 3.15 9.46
CA PHE A 73 -2.71 2.33 9.39
C PHE A 73 -2.73 1.25 10.48
N PHE A 74 -1.65 0.49 10.67
CA PHE A 74 -1.60 -0.52 11.74
C PHE A 74 -1.73 0.08 13.14
N ASN A 75 -1.15 1.25 13.37
CA ASN A 75 -1.29 1.94 14.64
C ASN A 75 -2.74 2.40 14.90
N GLU A 76 -3.43 2.94 13.90
CA GLU A 76 -4.81 3.42 14.01
C GLU A 76 -5.84 2.29 14.07
N SER A 77 -5.65 1.23 13.27
CA SER A 77 -6.56 0.08 13.20
C SER A 77 -6.46 -0.86 14.39
N GLY A 78 -5.49 -0.66 15.30
CA GLY A 78 -5.19 -1.58 16.40
C GLY A 78 -4.57 -2.91 15.96
N LEU A 79 -4.21 -3.05 14.68
CA LEU A 79 -3.50 -4.21 14.12
C LEU A 79 -2.01 -4.24 14.51
N SER A 80 -1.50 -3.14 15.09
CA SER A 80 -0.13 -2.99 15.60
C SER A 80 0.26 -3.98 16.72
N CYS A 81 -0.68 -4.76 17.25
CA CYS A 81 -0.46 -5.61 18.43
C CYS A 81 -0.38 -7.12 18.15
N TYR A 82 -0.32 -7.55 16.87
CA TYR A 82 -0.21 -8.96 16.47
C TYR A 82 1.01 -9.24 15.57
#